data_AF-A0A7Y6IXT0-F1
#
_entry.id   AF-A0A7Y6IXT0-F1
#
_cell.length_a   1.000
_cell.length_b   1.000
_cell.length_c   1.000
_cell.angle_alpha   90.00
_cell.angle_beta   90.00
_cell.angle_gamma   90.00
#
_symmetry.space_group_name_H-M   'P 1'
#
loop_
_entity.id
_entity.type
_entity.pdbx_description
1 polymer ?
#
loop_
_entity_poly.entity_id
_entity_poly.type
_entity_poly.pdbx_seq_one_letter_code
_entity_poly.pdbx_strand_id
1 'polypeptide(L)'
;MNLSLSDLAPPVRWTSPGQVAPIVEDPQLPEAWWQAIPLDRACAVIGTQGVAGHLADLAVACWGHLILGDILPLLRFSDPAEAERTPEMLGKDVVQKLFGGVFERLLEPVADAPVAPVRRDKPLPDLIDGLFRSLDDRQRAIARDRLYAAQRVTLDELAQRFSVTRERIRQIERDLRDHVEAWLGGPDAVPLVAHVTWLRGRLGSAVPADELAAAVPWHRAELRALGIPAWRFVRTLLTGYEQAEGWLVAGGAEELREKTRQLFTDGPRPLAEAVAMVAQLGVREDVAERWIKSVPHLRVLEQHVVPWPRSINEKAEAVLAVNGKPLAPEEIQERIGEDYSLVGIRNQLTADDRFLRVDRNKYGLTRWGGDEYLGIREMIAREIERAGGEASVSTIVTNLTSRYDVSESSVRAYSGGPGFERTQRGWIRVAGTSPAGGAAEPYQPRKDVSLTRRSFRSRDGRWWHRVDVNAEHLRGSGSPLPTGFAAYLGMAPGGQLTASTPSGDVVVSWHNQPTMGSIRNVLADFKAGEGDHVFLTVSDGGELLTRYLPAAPVAMPPLNRALYLIGYTAPVTSEAEGLRLIGARVGLPDTATRDEVLARLRERGDRDILGFLGG
;
A
#
# COMPACT_ATOMS: atom_id res chain seq x y z
N MET A 1 56.52 -0.39 19.09
CA MET A 1 55.11 -0.05 19.41
C MET A 1 54.27 -0.30 18.14
N ASN A 2 53.08 -0.91 18.19
CA ASN A 2 52.29 -1.23 16.97
C ASN A 2 51.16 -0.23 16.68
N LEU A 3 51.28 1.02 17.16
CA LEU A 3 50.26 2.07 16.96
C LEU A 3 50.71 2.99 15.82
N SER A 4 49.84 3.24 14.84
CA SER A 4 50.02 4.24 13.79
C SER A 4 49.63 5.63 14.29
N LEU A 5 49.91 6.67 13.48
CA LEU A 5 49.49 8.03 13.81
C LEU A 5 47.96 8.13 13.94
N SER A 6 47.20 7.41 13.12
CA SER A 6 45.74 7.36 13.15
C SER A 6 45.15 6.62 14.37
N ASP A 7 45.94 5.79 15.05
CA ASP A 7 45.58 5.19 16.33
C ASP A 7 45.73 6.17 17.49
N LEU A 8 46.66 7.11 17.38
CA LEU A 8 46.98 8.08 18.42
C LEU A 8 46.19 9.38 18.28
N ALA A 9 45.84 9.77 17.06
CA ALA A 9 45.05 10.96 16.76
C ALA A 9 43.71 10.58 16.09
N PRO A 10 42.62 10.38 16.87
CA PRO A 10 41.35 9.88 16.35
C PRO A 10 40.77 10.67 15.17
N PRO A 11 40.84 12.02 15.12
CA PRO A 11 40.31 12.78 13.98
C PRO A 11 40.94 12.44 12.62
N VAL A 12 42.15 11.88 12.59
CA VAL A 12 42.81 11.39 11.35
C VAL A 12 41.93 10.34 10.66
N ARG A 13 41.19 9.51 11.41
CA ARG A 13 40.35 8.44 10.85
C ARG A 13 39.07 8.94 10.20
N TRP A 14 38.59 10.10 10.63
CA TRP A 14 37.32 10.68 10.21
C TRP A 14 37.51 11.82 9.19
N THR A 15 38.75 12.19 8.92
CA THR A 15 39.10 13.19 7.90
C THR A 15 39.35 12.49 6.57
N SER A 16 38.79 13.05 5.48
CA SER A 16 38.93 12.46 4.15
C SER A 16 40.41 12.26 3.79
N PRO A 17 40.82 11.10 3.24
CA PRO A 17 42.20 10.88 2.78
C PRO A 17 42.69 11.96 1.81
N GLY A 18 41.80 12.53 0.98
CA GLY A 18 42.14 13.63 0.07
C GLY A 18 42.42 14.97 0.75
N GLN A 19 42.03 15.13 2.02
CA GLN A 19 42.38 16.30 2.85
C GLN A 19 43.62 16.03 3.71
N VAL A 20 43.86 14.78 4.11
CA VAL A 20 45.02 14.38 4.93
C VAL A 20 46.29 14.24 4.09
N ALA A 21 46.21 13.56 2.94
CA ALA A 21 47.35 13.23 2.11
C ALA A 21 48.19 14.44 1.68
N PRO A 22 47.60 15.57 1.21
CA PRO A 22 48.39 16.74 0.80
C PRO A 22 49.21 17.40 1.93
N ILE A 23 48.91 17.09 3.19
CA ILE A 23 49.50 17.71 4.38
C ILE A 23 50.51 16.77 5.07
N VAL A 24 50.22 15.47 5.07
CA VAL A 24 50.94 14.46 5.87
C VAL A 24 51.84 13.56 5.01
N GLU A 25 51.69 13.55 3.68
CA GLU A 25 52.61 12.81 2.81
C GLU A 25 54.05 13.32 2.96
N ASP A 26 54.98 12.37 3.09
CA ASP A 26 56.41 12.63 3.13
C ASP A 26 57.10 11.69 2.12
N PRO A 27 57.98 12.19 1.23
CA PRO A 27 58.66 11.38 0.21
C PRO A 27 59.51 10.22 0.76
N GLN A 28 59.90 10.27 2.04
CA GLN A 28 60.70 9.24 2.70
C GLN A 28 59.83 8.12 3.29
N LEU A 29 58.52 8.31 3.36
CA LEU A 29 57.56 7.34 3.89
C LEU A 29 56.63 6.82 2.79
N PRO A 30 56.11 5.59 2.92
CA PRO A 30 55.11 5.08 1.98
C PRO A 30 53.83 5.93 1.96
N GLU A 31 53.07 5.86 0.86
CA GLU A 31 51.74 6.47 0.78
C GLU A 31 50.85 6.00 1.94
N ALA A 32 50.03 6.90 2.48
CA ALA A 32 49.15 6.65 3.62
C ALA A 32 49.85 6.10 4.87
N TRP A 33 51.14 6.43 5.09
CA TRP A 33 51.92 5.92 6.22
C TRP A 33 51.25 6.18 7.59
N TRP A 34 50.51 7.27 7.73
CA TRP A 34 49.80 7.63 8.96
C TRP A 34 48.75 6.59 9.40
N GLN A 35 48.33 5.69 8.50
CA GLN A 35 47.40 4.59 8.77
C GLN A 35 48.07 3.23 8.95
N ALA A 36 49.21 2.99 8.30
CA ALA A 36 49.79 1.66 8.14
C ALA A 36 51.16 1.48 8.81
N ILE A 37 51.88 2.57 9.06
CA ILE A 37 53.23 2.53 9.60
C ILE A 37 53.17 2.78 11.12
N PRO A 38 53.75 1.87 11.93
CA PRO A 38 53.93 2.11 13.36
C PRO A 38 54.69 3.41 13.64
N LEU A 39 54.24 4.19 14.64
CA LEU A 39 54.75 5.52 14.95
C LEU A 39 56.26 5.50 15.22
N ASP A 40 56.78 4.49 15.93
CA ASP A 40 58.21 4.35 16.20
C ASP A 40 59.04 4.22 14.91
N ARG A 41 58.51 3.52 13.91
CA ARG A 41 59.15 3.41 12.59
C ARG A 41 59.04 4.72 11.80
N ALA A 42 57.90 5.40 11.83
CA ALA A 42 57.76 6.70 11.17
C ALA A 42 58.72 7.74 11.78
N CYS A 43 58.77 7.83 13.11
CA CYS A 43 59.69 8.71 13.84
C CYS A 43 61.16 8.35 13.61
N ALA A 44 61.50 7.07 13.37
CA ALA A 44 62.87 6.66 13.04
C ALA A 44 63.31 7.12 11.64
N VAL A 45 62.37 7.33 10.71
CA VAL A 45 62.66 7.75 9.33
C VAL A 45 62.72 9.27 9.21
N ILE A 46 61.67 9.98 9.64
CA ILE A 46 61.54 11.44 9.44
C ILE A 46 61.72 12.26 10.73
N GLY A 47 62.05 11.59 11.84
CA GLY A 47 62.20 12.22 13.15
C GLY A 47 60.88 12.47 13.88
N THR A 48 60.92 12.41 15.21
CA THR A 48 59.73 12.64 16.07
C THR A 48 59.12 14.03 15.85
N GLN A 49 59.96 15.05 15.68
CA GLN A 49 59.52 16.42 15.41
C GLN A 49 58.94 16.59 14.00
N GLY A 50 59.38 15.77 13.03
CA GLY A 50 58.79 15.71 11.69
C GLY A 50 57.38 15.14 11.73
N VAL A 51 57.20 13.99 12.38
CA VAL A 51 55.87 13.37 12.58
C VAL A 51 54.93 14.29 13.37
N ALA A 52 55.42 14.94 14.43
CA ALA A 52 54.65 15.92 15.20
C ALA A 52 54.29 17.16 14.36
N GLY A 53 55.18 17.59 13.46
CA GLY A 53 54.95 18.69 12.53
C GLY A 53 53.80 18.40 11.58
N HIS A 54 53.78 17.23 10.95
CA HIS A 54 52.67 16.83 10.08
C HIS A 54 51.34 16.77 10.82
N LEU A 55 51.33 16.24 12.05
CA LEU A 55 50.10 16.21 12.85
C LEU A 55 49.64 17.62 13.27
N ALA A 56 50.57 18.52 13.58
CA ALA A 56 50.27 19.90 13.92
C ALA A 56 49.74 20.69 12.71
N ASP A 57 50.33 20.48 11.54
CA ASP A 57 49.83 21.04 10.28
C ASP A 57 48.39 20.58 9.99
N LEU A 58 48.12 19.28 10.18
CA LEU A 58 46.78 18.73 10.02
C LEU A 58 45.79 19.28 11.06
N ALA A 59 46.23 19.44 12.31
CA ALA A 59 45.43 20.00 13.38
C ALA A 59 45.03 21.45 13.11
N VAL A 60 45.95 22.28 12.61
CA VAL A 60 45.65 23.67 12.27
C VAL A 60 44.79 23.77 11.01
N ALA A 61 45.10 22.99 9.97
CA ALA A 61 44.43 23.07 8.68
C ALA A 61 43.02 22.46 8.68
N CYS A 62 42.79 21.38 9.43
CA CYS A 62 41.54 20.63 9.39
C CYS A 62 40.73 20.71 10.69
N TRP A 63 41.39 20.96 11.83
CA TRP A 63 40.78 20.78 13.16
C TRP A 63 40.98 21.96 14.10
N GLY A 64 41.17 23.18 13.59
CA GLY A 64 41.47 24.36 14.40
C GLY A 64 40.47 24.67 15.52
N HIS A 65 39.23 24.20 15.37
CA HIS A 65 38.14 24.34 16.33
C HIS A 65 38.06 23.23 17.39
N LEU A 66 38.77 22.11 17.22
CA LEU A 66 38.78 21.01 18.19
C LEU A 66 39.76 21.32 19.32
N ILE A 67 39.45 20.87 20.54
CA ILE A 67 40.41 20.94 21.64
C ILE A 67 41.54 19.94 21.42
N LEU A 68 42.76 20.30 21.82
CA LEU A 68 43.96 19.49 21.58
C LEU A 68 43.87 18.11 22.21
N GLY A 69 43.17 17.97 23.34
CA GLY A 69 42.89 16.67 23.95
C GLY A 69 42.02 15.76 23.08
N ASP A 70 41.12 16.27 22.25
CA ASP A 70 40.35 15.43 21.32
C ASP A 70 41.15 15.04 20.08
N ILE A 71 42.09 15.90 19.69
CA ILE A 71 43.02 15.64 18.59
C ILE A 71 44.06 14.58 18.99
N LEU A 72 44.68 14.74 20.15
CA LEU A 72 45.66 13.81 20.71
C LEU A 72 45.32 13.52 22.18
N PRO A 73 44.50 12.50 22.48
CA PRO A 73 44.03 12.18 23.84
C PRO A 73 45.11 12.04 24.89
N LEU A 74 46.29 11.58 24.49
CA LEU A 74 47.44 11.44 25.39
C LEU A 74 47.95 12.77 25.93
N LEU A 75 47.64 13.89 25.27
CA LEU A 75 47.99 15.22 25.74
C LEU A 75 47.33 15.54 27.09
N ARG A 76 46.15 14.97 27.38
CA ARG A 76 45.45 15.14 28.67
C ARG A 76 46.24 14.62 29.86
N PHE A 77 47.13 13.66 29.64
CA PHE A 77 48.00 13.12 30.70
C PHE A 77 49.33 13.85 30.76
N SER A 78 49.77 14.39 29.62
CA SER A 78 51.10 14.92 29.46
C SER A 78 51.18 16.42 29.75
N ASP A 79 50.11 17.16 29.44
CA ASP A 79 49.88 18.58 29.69
C ASP A 79 48.35 18.87 29.77
N PRO A 80 47.71 18.65 30.93
CA PRO A 80 46.26 18.76 31.09
C PRO A 80 45.71 20.16 30.80
N ALA A 81 46.49 21.22 31.10
CA ALA A 81 46.06 22.60 30.94
C ALA A 81 46.04 23.02 29.46
N GLU A 82 47.05 22.61 28.70
CA GLU A 82 47.10 22.89 27.25
C GLU A 82 46.15 21.99 26.46
N ALA A 83 45.78 20.81 26.98
CA ALA A 83 44.85 19.90 26.32
C ALA A 83 43.41 20.46 26.18
N GLU A 84 43.02 21.46 26.97
CA GLU A 84 41.73 22.14 26.89
C GLU A 84 41.70 23.28 25.86
N ARG A 85 42.85 23.63 25.27
CA ARG A 85 42.97 24.70 24.26
C ARG A 85 42.85 24.15 22.85
N THR A 86 42.62 25.02 21.87
CA THR A 86 42.50 24.64 20.46
C THR A 86 43.76 24.98 19.65
N PRO A 87 44.04 24.29 18.52
CA PRO A 87 45.16 24.62 17.66
C PRO A 87 45.15 26.06 17.14
N GLU A 88 43.96 26.61 16.86
CA GLU A 88 43.80 27.98 16.37
C GLU A 88 44.26 29.02 17.40
N MET A 89 44.03 28.77 18.70
CA MET A 89 44.44 29.68 19.77
C MET A 89 45.94 29.67 20.04
N LEU A 90 46.60 28.52 19.86
CA LEU A 90 48.01 28.32 20.24
C LEU A 90 48.99 28.48 19.09
N GLY A 91 48.52 28.29 17.85
CA GLY A 91 49.37 28.32 16.66
C GLY A 91 50.20 27.05 16.48
N LYS A 92 50.60 26.81 15.23
CA LYS A 92 51.28 25.57 14.79
C LYS A 92 52.48 25.21 15.65
N ASP A 93 53.39 26.16 15.91
CA ASP A 93 54.68 25.87 16.56
C ASP A 93 54.49 25.36 18.00
N VAL A 94 53.51 25.92 18.71
CA VAL A 94 53.18 25.49 20.08
C VAL A 94 52.52 24.12 20.06
N VAL A 95 51.58 23.90 19.14
CA VAL A 95 50.90 22.60 18.95
C VAL A 95 51.90 21.50 18.58
N GLN A 96 52.83 21.77 17.67
CA GLN A 96 53.89 20.84 17.28
C GLN A 96 54.76 20.46 18.47
N LYS A 97 55.16 21.43 19.30
CA LYS A 97 55.96 21.16 20.50
C LYS A 97 55.22 20.27 21.51
N LEU A 98 53.91 20.52 21.70
CA LEU A 98 53.06 19.73 22.58
C LEU A 98 52.93 18.28 22.08
N PHE A 99 52.65 18.09 20.78
CA PHE A 99 52.56 16.76 20.17
C PHE A 99 53.91 16.02 20.18
N GLY A 100 55.00 16.73 19.88
CA GLY A 100 56.35 16.19 19.95
C GLY A 100 56.69 15.68 21.35
N GLY A 101 56.35 16.44 22.39
CA GLY A 101 56.56 16.02 23.78
C GLY A 101 55.73 14.82 24.23
N VAL A 102 54.58 14.57 23.58
CA VAL A 102 53.81 13.31 23.76
C VAL A 102 54.52 12.15 23.08
N PHE A 103 54.96 12.34 21.83
CA PHE A 103 55.63 11.28 21.08
C PHE A 103 56.99 10.92 21.67
N GLU A 104 57.76 11.89 22.16
CA GLU A 104 59.03 11.64 22.85
C GLU A 104 58.81 10.77 24.09
N ARG A 105 57.82 11.11 24.94
CA ARG A 105 57.45 10.29 26.12
C ARG A 105 56.95 8.89 25.76
N LEU A 106 56.27 8.73 24.63
CA LEU A 106 55.84 7.41 24.14
C LEU A 106 56.98 6.57 23.61
N LEU A 107 58.04 7.21 23.11
CA LEU A 107 59.20 6.58 22.50
C LEU A 107 60.38 6.43 23.47
N GLU A 108 60.31 7.01 24.66
CA GLU A 108 61.30 6.83 25.72
C GLU A 108 61.44 5.33 26.05
N PRO A 109 62.66 4.76 25.95
CA PRO A 109 62.88 3.36 26.29
C PRO A 109 62.69 3.18 27.81
N VAL A 110 61.68 2.38 28.18
CA VAL A 110 61.50 1.94 29.57
C VAL A 110 62.70 1.09 29.98
N ALA A 111 63.54 1.60 30.88
CA ALA A 111 64.62 0.82 31.47
C ALA A 111 64.05 -0.37 32.25
N ASP A 112 64.55 -1.58 31.94
CA ASP A 112 64.33 -2.84 32.66
C ASP A 112 62.88 -3.31 32.89
N ALA A 113 62.06 -3.29 31.84
CA ALA A 113 61.00 -4.29 31.72
C ALA A 113 61.54 -5.46 30.87
N PRO A 114 61.44 -6.73 31.30
CA PRO A 114 61.83 -7.85 30.46
C PRO A 114 61.04 -7.74 29.15
N VAL A 115 61.77 -7.66 28.03
CA VAL A 115 61.19 -7.71 26.69
C VAL A 115 60.45 -9.04 26.60
N ALA A 116 59.13 -9.01 26.76
CA ALA A 116 58.29 -10.14 26.43
C ALA A 116 58.66 -10.53 24.99
N PRO A 117 58.97 -11.81 24.72
CA PRO A 117 59.40 -12.21 23.40
C PRO A 117 58.38 -11.70 22.39
N VAL A 118 58.85 -11.07 21.30
CA VAL A 118 58.01 -10.66 20.17
C VAL A 118 57.22 -11.90 19.76
N ARG A 119 55.96 -11.97 20.22
CA ARG A 119 55.07 -13.09 19.94
C ARG A 119 54.83 -12.99 18.45
N ARG A 120 55.39 -13.92 17.67
CA ARG A 120 55.05 -14.04 16.26
C ARG A 120 53.54 -14.12 16.19
N ASP A 121 52.88 -13.13 15.60
CA ASP A 121 51.42 -13.09 15.46
C ASP A 121 51.01 -14.33 14.66
N LYS A 122 50.59 -15.38 15.37
CA LYS A 122 49.99 -16.55 14.74
C LYS A 122 48.66 -16.09 14.13
N PRO A 123 48.34 -16.47 12.89
CA PRO A 123 47.03 -16.23 12.33
C PRO A 123 45.92 -16.71 13.28
N LEU A 124 44.82 -15.96 13.39
CA LEU A 124 43.70 -16.30 14.27
C LEU A 124 43.18 -17.75 14.08
N PRO A 125 43.05 -18.28 12.84
CA PRO A 125 42.69 -19.69 12.65
C PRO A 125 43.66 -20.67 13.32
N ASP A 126 44.96 -20.40 13.30
CA ASP A 126 45.97 -21.28 13.90
C ASP A 126 45.94 -21.23 15.43
N LEU A 127 45.60 -20.07 16.00
CA LEU A 127 45.36 -19.91 17.44
C LEU A 127 44.13 -20.71 17.88
N ILE A 128 43.03 -20.59 17.13
CA ILE A 128 41.79 -21.35 17.39
C ILE A 128 42.02 -22.85 17.19
N ASP A 129 42.74 -23.26 16.15
CA ASP A 129 43.09 -24.67 15.94
C ASP A 129 43.95 -25.21 17.09
N GLY A 130 44.87 -24.40 17.62
CA GLY A 130 45.69 -24.73 18.78
C GLY A 130 44.86 -25.17 20.00
N LEU A 131 43.72 -24.52 20.23
CA LEU A 131 42.78 -24.85 21.32
C LEU A 131 42.22 -26.27 21.19
N PHE A 132 41.86 -26.70 19.98
CA PHE A 132 41.17 -27.97 19.77
C PHE A 132 42.11 -29.14 19.45
N ARG A 133 43.40 -28.89 19.20
CA ARG A 133 44.37 -29.94 18.86
C ARG A 133 44.61 -30.95 19.97
N SER A 134 44.57 -30.53 21.24
CA SER A 134 44.79 -31.40 22.40
C SER A 134 43.58 -32.24 22.78
N LEU A 135 42.42 -32.00 22.16
CA LEU A 135 41.21 -32.76 22.42
C LEU A 135 41.24 -34.13 21.74
N ASP A 136 40.60 -35.12 22.37
CA ASP A 136 40.41 -36.44 21.77
C ASP A 136 39.36 -36.42 20.63
N ASP A 137 39.30 -37.50 19.85
CA ASP A 137 38.39 -37.58 18.69
C ASP A 137 36.91 -37.42 19.06
N ARG A 138 36.52 -37.85 20.27
CA ARG A 138 35.14 -37.78 20.75
C ARG A 138 34.78 -36.34 21.14
N GLN A 139 35.66 -35.68 21.87
CA GLN A 139 35.57 -34.27 22.23
C GLN A 139 35.50 -33.39 20.97
N ARG A 140 36.37 -33.63 19.98
CA ARG A 140 36.34 -32.92 18.69
C ARG A 140 35.03 -33.13 17.93
N ALA A 141 34.53 -34.37 17.89
CA ALA A 141 33.26 -34.66 17.23
C ALA A 141 32.07 -33.99 17.93
N ILE A 142 32.02 -33.99 19.28
CA ILE A 142 30.98 -33.30 20.05
C ILE A 142 31.06 -31.78 19.83
N ALA A 143 32.27 -31.21 19.83
CA ALA A 143 32.48 -29.79 19.52
C ALA A 143 31.95 -29.43 18.11
N ARG A 144 32.30 -30.22 17.10
CA ARG A 144 31.90 -30.03 15.69
C ARG A 144 30.39 -30.18 15.47
N ASP A 145 29.84 -31.31 15.92
CA ASP A 145 28.50 -31.79 15.56
C ASP A 145 27.41 -31.22 16.48
N ARG A 146 27.79 -30.61 17.61
CA ARG A 146 26.84 -30.06 18.58
C ARG A 146 27.09 -28.62 18.98
N LEU A 147 28.26 -28.29 19.53
CA LEU A 147 28.54 -26.93 20.03
C LEU A 147 28.59 -25.90 18.90
N TYR A 148 29.36 -26.20 17.86
CA TYR A 148 29.58 -25.33 16.71
C TYR A 148 28.76 -25.76 15.50
N ALA A 149 27.77 -26.62 15.72
CA ALA A 149 26.85 -27.14 14.71
C ALA A 149 25.98 -26.05 14.08
N ALA A 150 25.74 -26.11 12.76
CA ALA A 150 24.63 -25.36 12.15
C ALA A 150 23.29 -26.00 12.56
N GLN A 151 23.20 -27.34 12.46
CA GLN A 151 22.12 -28.15 13.00
C GLN A 151 22.68 -29.04 14.10
N ARG A 152 22.21 -28.86 15.34
CA ARG A 152 22.76 -29.57 16.50
C ARG A 152 22.30 -31.02 16.51
N VAL A 153 23.24 -31.96 16.47
CA VAL A 153 22.97 -33.39 16.73
C VAL A 153 22.50 -33.55 18.17
N THR A 154 21.49 -34.39 18.40
CA THR A 154 20.91 -34.58 19.74
C THR A 154 21.88 -35.29 20.68
N LEU A 155 21.64 -35.18 22.00
CA LEU A 155 22.47 -35.88 22.98
C LEU A 155 22.33 -37.40 22.84
N ASP A 156 21.14 -37.88 22.48
CA ASP A 156 20.83 -39.31 22.38
C ASP A 156 21.51 -39.94 21.15
N GLU A 157 21.51 -39.25 20.01
CA GLU A 157 22.25 -39.68 18.81
C GLU A 157 23.76 -39.75 19.06
N LEU A 158 24.34 -38.76 19.74
CA LEU A 158 25.76 -38.79 20.10
C LEU A 158 26.08 -39.87 21.14
N ALA A 159 25.18 -40.07 22.10
CA ALA A 159 25.31 -41.12 23.11
C ALA A 159 25.35 -42.52 22.46
N GLN A 160 24.46 -42.77 21.50
CA GLN A 160 24.46 -44.01 20.71
C GLN A 160 25.75 -44.15 19.87
N ARG A 161 26.13 -43.09 19.14
CA ARG A 161 27.31 -43.08 18.25
C ARG A 161 28.61 -43.40 18.98
N PHE A 162 28.77 -42.91 20.20
CA PHE A 162 29.97 -43.11 21.02
C PHE A 162 29.82 -44.18 22.09
N SER A 163 28.68 -44.89 22.12
CA SER A 163 28.36 -45.92 23.12
C SER A 163 28.56 -45.44 24.57
N VAL A 164 28.06 -44.25 24.88
CA VAL A 164 28.09 -43.64 26.22
C VAL A 164 26.70 -43.18 26.64
N THR A 165 26.53 -42.77 27.90
CA THR A 165 25.26 -42.21 28.36
C THR A 165 25.03 -40.79 27.85
N ARG A 166 23.76 -40.38 27.73
CA ARG A 166 23.35 -39.00 27.44
C ARG A 166 23.99 -37.99 28.40
N GLU A 167 24.05 -38.35 29.68
CA GLU A 167 24.67 -37.50 30.70
C GLU A 167 26.18 -37.36 30.50
N ARG A 168 26.87 -38.40 30.01
CA ARG A 168 28.29 -38.30 29.69
C ARG A 168 28.56 -37.33 28.53
N ILE A 169 27.70 -37.30 27.51
CA ILE A 169 27.79 -36.29 26.42
C ILE A 169 27.59 -34.88 26.98
N ARG A 170 26.62 -34.69 27.90
CA ARG A 170 26.36 -33.40 28.54
C ARG A 170 27.54 -32.91 29.40
N GLN A 171 28.20 -33.82 30.11
CA GLN A 171 29.42 -33.52 30.87
C GLN A 171 30.54 -33.05 29.93
N ILE A 172 30.81 -33.79 28.85
CA ILE A 172 31.83 -33.40 27.86
C ILE A 172 31.49 -32.04 27.23
N GLU A 173 30.22 -31.75 26.95
CA GLU A 173 29.79 -30.44 26.44
C GLU A 173 30.12 -29.30 27.43
N ARG A 174 29.94 -29.54 28.72
CA ARG A 174 30.31 -28.59 29.78
C ARG A 174 31.82 -28.41 29.87
N ASP A 175 32.57 -29.51 29.95
CA ASP A 175 34.04 -29.49 30.03
C ASP A 175 34.66 -28.74 28.83
N LEU A 176 34.09 -28.91 27.63
CA LEU A 176 34.50 -28.17 26.43
C LEU A 176 34.24 -26.67 26.54
N ARG A 177 33.10 -26.26 27.11
CA ARG A 177 32.78 -24.84 27.32
C ARG A 177 33.73 -24.22 28.34
N ASP A 178 33.95 -24.90 29.45
CA ASP A 178 34.85 -24.45 30.52
C ASP A 178 36.30 -24.35 30.00
N HIS A 179 36.71 -25.28 29.14
CA HIS A 179 38.03 -25.25 28.49
C HIS A 179 38.19 -24.02 27.57
N VAL A 180 37.17 -23.71 26.76
CA VAL A 180 37.17 -22.53 25.89
C VAL A 180 37.17 -21.24 26.71
N GLU A 181 36.35 -21.16 27.76
CA GLU A 181 36.26 -20.00 28.65
C GLU A 181 37.58 -19.74 29.38
N ALA A 182 38.21 -20.79 29.92
CA ALA A 182 39.53 -20.69 30.56
C ALA A 182 40.60 -20.20 29.57
N TRP A 183 40.58 -20.67 28.32
CA TRP A 183 41.50 -20.21 27.30
C TRP A 183 41.25 -18.75 26.90
N LEU A 184 39.99 -18.33 26.77
CA LEU A 184 39.61 -16.94 26.48
C LEU A 184 40.08 -15.95 27.54
N GLY A 185 40.19 -16.38 28.80
CA GLY A 185 40.78 -15.59 29.89
C GLY A 185 42.31 -15.51 29.86
N GLY A 186 42.97 -16.27 28.99
CA GLY A 186 44.42 -16.34 28.89
C GLY A 186 45.02 -15.34 27.89
N PRO A 187 46.34 -15.09 27.97
CA PRO A 187 47.01 -14.13 27.10
C PRO A 187 47.07 -14.57 25.62
N ASP A 188 46.92 -15.86 25.32
CA ASP A 188 46.91 -16.37 23.92
C ASP A 188 45.64 -15.98 23.17
N ALA A 189 44.52 -15.73 23.86
CA ALA A 189 43.23 -15.40 23.26
C ALA A 189 43.04 -13.89 23.00
N VAL A 190 43.93 -13.03 23.50
CA VAL A 190 43.83 -11.56 23.36
C VAL A 190 43.56 -11.10 21.91
N PRO A 191 44.25 -11.62 20.88
CA PRO A 191 43.96 -11.24 19.49
C PRO A 191 42.54 -11.62 19.04
N LEU A 192 42.04 -12.77 19.50
CA LEU A 192 40.69 -13.23 19.17
C LEU A 192 39.63 -12.41 19.91
N VAL A 193 39.86 -12.08 21.19
CA VAL A 193 38.95 -11.23 21.97
C VAL A 193 38.88 -9.84 21.33
N ALA A 194 40.01 -9.26 20.94
CA ALA A 194 40.06 -8.00 20.20
C ALA A 194 39.30 -8.07 18.87
N HIS A 195 39.48 -9.17 18.12
CA HIS A 195 38.73 -9.42 16.88
C HIS A 195 37.22 -9.51 17.11
N VAL A 196 36.76 -10.25 18.13
CA VAL A 196 35.33 -10.36 18.46
C VAL A 196 34.75 -9.00 18.86
N THR A 197 35.49 -8.20 19.63
CA THR A 197 35.07 -6.83 19.99
C THR A 197 34.95 -5.93 18.76
N TRP A 198 35.96 -5.93 17.88
CA TRP A 198 35.89 -5.22 16.60
C TRP A 198 34.71 -5.68 15.75
N LEU A 199 34.49 -7.00 15.69
CA LEU A 199 33.42 -7.60 14.90
C LEU A 199 32.05 -7.16 15.39
N ARG A 200 31.81 -7.06 16.71
CA ARG A 200 30.56 -6.51 17.26
C ARG A 200 30.30 -5.09 16.75
N GLY A 201 31.32 -4.22 16.78
CA GLY A 201 31.21 -2.87 16.22
C GLY A 201 30.91 -2.84 14.73
N ARG A 202 31.52 -3.76 13.96
CA ARG A 202 31.32 -3.87 12.50
C ARG A 202 29.95 -4.43 12.10
N LEU A 203 29.41 -5.38 12.87
CA LEU A 203 28.14 -6.04 12.57
C LEU A 203 26.94 -5.17 13.00
N GLY A 204 27.10 -4.33 14.02
CA GLY A 204 26.01 -3.51 14.54
C GLY A 204 24.90 -4.36 15.18
N SER A 205 23.69 -3.80 15.21
CA SER A 205 22.51 -4.40 15.85
C SER A 205 21.86 -5.50 15.02
N ALA A 206 21.87 -5.41 13.68
CA ALA A 206 21.35 -6.45 12.82
C ALA A 206 22.12 -6.54 11.52
N VAL A 207 22.43 -7.78 11.12
CA VAL A 207 23.17 -8.07 9.91
C VAL A 207 22.71 -9.40 9.30
N PRO A 208 22.68 -9.56 7.97
CA PRO A 208 22.47 -10.86 7.35
C PRO A 208 23.43 -11.93 7.90
N ALA A 209 22.94 -13.14 8.17
CA ALA A 209 23.75 -14.17 8.82
C ALA A 209 24.98 -14.60 7.99
N ASP A 210 24.94 -14.42 6.67
CA ASP A 210 26.02 -14.70 5.73
C ASP A 210 27.16 -13.67 5.76
N GLU A 211 26.89 -12.44 6.21
CA GLU A 211 27.91 -11.39 6.40
C GLU A 211 28.94 -11.78 7.46
N LEU A 212 28.55 -12.55 8.49
CA LEU A 212 29.50 -13.06 9.45
C LEU A 212 30.58 -13.89 8.76
N ALA A 213 30.20 -14.78 7.83
CA ALA A 213 31.19 -15.57 7.09
C ALA A 213 32.01 -14.73 6.10
N ALA A 214 31.49 -13.60 5.63
CA ALA A 214 32.14 -12.70 4.68
C ALA A 214 32.99 -11.58 5.32
N ALA A 215 32.85 -11.33 6.63
CA ALA A 215 33.42 -10.16 7.30
C ALA A 215 34.95 -10.04 7.15
N VAL A 216 35.67 -11.16 7.16
CA VAL A 216 37.11 -11.24 6.93
C VAL A 216 37.45 -12.56 6.20
N PRO A 217 38.50 -12.60 5.36
CA PRO A 217 38.81 -13.80 4.56
C PRO A 217 38.99 -15.09 5.38
N TRP A 218 39.61 -14.99 6.56
CA TRP A 218 39.90 -16.15 7.39
C TRP A 218 38.67 -16.76 8.06
N HIS A 219 37.53 -16.07 8.13
CA HIS A 219 36.28 -16.63 8.65
C HIS A 219 35.82 -17.87 7.86
N ARG A 220 36.12 -17.91 6.56
CA ARG A 220 35.82 -19.07 5.69
C ARG A 220 36.91 -20.14 5.74
N ALA A 221 38.07 -19.85 6.32
CA ALA A 221 39.12 -20.83 6.48
C ALA A 221 38.66 -21.97 7.40
N GLU A 222 39.06 -23.18 7.05
CA GLU A 222 38.75 -24.37 7.83
C GLU A 222 39.65 -24.43 9.08
N LEU A 223 39.03 -24.65 10.24
CA LEU A 223 39.69 -25.06 11.46
C LEU A 223 40.03 -26.54 11.33
N ARG A 224 41.29 -26.87 11.04
CA ARG A 224 41.75 -28.23 10.72
C ARG A 224 41.46 -29.21 11.85
N ALA A 225 41.51 -28.74 13.10
CA ALA A 225 41.24 -29.59 14.25
C ALA A 225 39.77 -30.04 14.31
N LEU A 226 38.83 -29.25 13.78
CA LEU A 226 37.39 -29.52 13.87
C LEU A 226 36.72 -29.82 12.51
N GLY A 227 37.37 -29.52 11.39
CA GLY A 227 36.79 -29.65 10.05
C GLY A 227 35.59 -28.75 9.80
N ILE A 228 35.57 -27.55 10.40
CA ILE A 228 34.51 -26.54 10.23
C ILE A 228 35.11 -25.19 9.85
N PRO A 229 34.38 -24.35 9.11
CA PRO A 229 34.82 -22.98 8.88
C PRO A 229 34.87 -22.18 10.19
N ALA A 230 35.88 -21.34 10.34
CA ALA A 230 36.18 -20.62 11.58
C ALA A 230 35.03 -19.72 12.07
N TRP A 231 34.24 -19.17 11.16
CA TRP A 231 33.07 -18.34 11.52
C TRP A 231 32.06 -19.06 12.42
N ARG A 232 31.96 -20.41 12.34
CA ARG A 232 31.03 -21.18 13.18
C ARG A 232 31.43 -21.15 14.65
N PHE A 233 32.73 -21.14 14.93
CA PHE A 233 33.27 -20.94 16.27
C PHE A 233 33.10 -19.48 16.71
N VAL A 234 33.51 -18.52 15.87
CA VAL A 234 33.39 -17.08 16.16
C VAL A 234 31.95 -16.68 16.49
N ARG A 235 30.96 -17.24 15.78
CA ARG A 235 29.53 -17.04 16.05
C ARG A 235 29.16 -17.32 17.50
N THR A 236 29.73 -18.36 18.11
CA THR A 236 29.44 -18.71 19.51
C THR A 236 30.03 -17.74 20.53
N LEU A 237 31.00 -16.93 20.13
CA LEU A 237 31.63 -15.89 20.95
C LEU A 237 30.89 -14.55 20.87
N LEU A 238 29.98 -14.39 19.89
CA LEU A 238 29.08 -13.24 19.75
C LEU A 238 27.90 -13.36 20.73
N THR A 239 28.21 -13.45 22.03
CA THR A 239 27.19 -13.46 23.09
C THR A 239 26.31 -12.21 23.02
N GLY A 240 24.99 -12.40 23.14
CA GLY A 240 24.00 -11.34 22.95
C GLY A 240 23.48 -11.22 21.51
N TYR A 241 24.05 -11.94 20.54
CA TYR A 241 23.48 -12.06 19.20
C TYR A 241 22.63 -13.32 19.08
N GLU A 242 21.43 -13.16 18.53
CA GLU A 242 20.51 -14.24 18.21
C GLU A 242 20.39 -14.39 16.70
N GLN A 243 20.24 -15.63 16.24
CA GLN A 243 20.01 -15.91 14.83
C GLN A 243 18.52 -16.17 14.59
N ALA A 244 17.88 -15.33 13.78
CA ALA A 244 16.45 -15.45 13.45
C ALA A 244 16.24 -15.15 11.97
N GLU A 245 15.54 -16.04 11.25
CA GLU A 245 15.10 -15.83 9.86
C GLU A 245 16.21 -15.34 8.90
N GLY A 246 17.42 -15.88 9.03
CA GLY A 246 18.57 -15.51 8.18
C GLY A 246 19.30 -14.23 8.61
N TRP A 247 18.96 -13.67 9.76
CA TRP A 247 19.63 -12.52 10.38
C TRP A 247 20.37 -12.91 11.65
N LEU A 248 21.42 -12.16 11.97
CA LEU A 248 22.09 -12.15 13.25
C LEU A 248 21.80 -10.81 13.93
N VAL A 249 21.11 -10.82 15.08
CA VAL A 249 20.57 -9.62 15.74
C VAL A 249 21.05 -9.52 17.18
N ALA A 250 21.62 -8.39 17.56
CA ALA A 250 22.02 -8.08 18.92
C ALA A 250 20.80 -7.71 19.79
N GLY A 251 20.72 -8.26 21.00
CA GLY A 251 19.67 -7.91 21.96
C GLY A 251 18.28 -8.49 21.65
N GLY A 252 18.17 -9.37 20.66
CA GLY A 252 16.94 -10.08 20.32
C GLY A 252 16.23 -9.54 19.07
N ALA A 253 15.80 -10.46 18.21
CA ALA A 253 15.20 -10.12 16.91
C ALA A 253 13.86 -9.37 17.04
N GLU A 254 12.98 -9.82 17.94
CA GLU A 254 11.65 -9.24 18.11
C GLU A 254 11.69 -7.83 18.72
N GLU A 255 12.60 -7.58 19.66
CA GLU A 255 12.76 -6.25 20.26
C GLU A 255 13.19 -5.23 19.21
N LEU A 256 14.17 -5.57 18.36
CA LEU A 256 14.62 -4.68 17.30
C LEU A 256 13.56 -4.50 16.21
N ARG A 257 12.81 -5.55 15.86
CA ARG A 257 11.68 -5.47 14.92
C ARG A 257 10.60 -4.52 15.42
N GLU A 258 10.28 -4.60 16.71
CA GLU A 258 9.31 -3.71 17.35
C GLU A 258 9.78 -2.25 17.36
N LYS A 259 11.02 -1.99 17.79
CA LYS A 259 11.62 -0.65 17.71
C LYS A 259 11.62 -0.11 16.28
N THR A 260 11.90 -0.97 15.30
CA THR A 260 11.87 -0.58 13.87
C THR A 260 10.46 -0.20 13.43
N ARG A 261 9.42 -0.97 13.79
CA ARG A 261 8.03 -0.63 13.48
C ARG A 261 7.60 0.70 14.09
N GLN A 262 8.02 0.99 15.32
CA GLN A 262 7.65 2.22 16.03
C GLN A 262 8.10 3.49 15.31
N LEU A 263 9.17 3.44 14.50
CA LEU A 263 9.63 4.57 13.68
C LEU A 263 8.62 5.02 12.61
N PHE A 264 7.68 4.15 12.24
CA PHE A 264 6.73 4.36 11.15
C PHE A 264 5.27 4.48 11.61
N THR A 265 5.02 4.55 12.92
CA THR A 265 3.66 4.69 13.48
C THR A 265 2.95 5.94 12.98
N ASP A 266 3.69 7.02 12.74
CA ASP A 266 3.16 8.31 12.28
C ASP A 266 2.83 8.33 10.77
N GLY A 267 3.16 7.26 10.04
CA GLY A 267 2.86 7.09 8.62
C GLY A 267 4.08 6.83 7.74
N PRO A 268 3.90 6.94 6.41
CA PRO A 268 4.95 6.72 5.41
C PRO A 268 6.16 7.65 5.59
N ARG A 269 7.37 7.11 5.40
CA ARG A 269 8.61 7.90 5.34
C ARG A 269 9.42 7.56 4.08
N PRO A 270 10.13 8.53 3.48
CA PRO A 270 11.07 8.25 2.39
C PRO A 270 12.10 7.19 2.80
N LEU A 271 12.48 6.30 1.89
CA LEU A 271 13.39 5.20 2.16
C LEU A 271 14.76 5.67 2.67
N ALA A 272 15.28 6.77 2.10
CA ALA A 272 16.56 7.34 2.54
C ALA A 272 16.50 7.82 4.01
N GLU A 273 15.40 8.45 4.41
CA GLU A 273 15.18 8.84 5.81
C GLU A 273 15.01 7.62 6.71
N ALA A 274 14.23 6.63 6.27
CA ALA A 274 14.01 5.39 6.99
C ALA A 274 15.33 4.64 7.26
N VAL A 275 16.23 4.59 6.27
CA VAL A 275 17.58 4.00 6.42
C VAL A 275 18.36 4.74 7.51
N ALA A 276 18.37 6.08 7.49
CA ALA A 276 19.07 6.88 8.50
C ALA A 276 18.47 6.69 9.92
N MET A 277 17.14 6.60 10.05
CA MET A 277 16.48 6.35 11.33
C MET A 277 16.78 4.94 11.87
N VAL A 278 16.74 3.93 11.01
CA VAL A 278 17.10 2.55 11.38
C VAL A 278 18.58 2.43 11.72
N ALA A 279 19.44 3.26 11.13
CA ALA A 279 20.85 3.34 11.50
C ALA A 279 21.07 3.83 12.94
N GLN A 280 20.20 4.71 13.45
CA GLN A 280 20.24 5.14 14.86
C GLN A 280 19.88 4.01 15.84
N LEU A 281 19.20 2.96 15.38
CA LEU A 281 18.98 1.72 16.16
C LEU A 281 20.22 0.80 16.15
N GLY A 282 21.31 1.21 15.51
CA GLY A 282 22.57 0.49 15.39
C GLY A 282 22.62 -0.50 14.21
N VAL A 283 21.62 -0.52 13.33
CA VAL A 283 21.66 -1.31 12.09
C VAL A 283 22.56 -0.59 11.07
N ARG A 284 23.42 -1.28 10.34
CA ARG A 284 24.33 -0.62 9.38
C ARG A 284 23.55 -0.13 8.15
N GLU A 285 23.88 1.05 7.63
CA GLU A 285 23.13 1.70 6.52
C GLU A 285 23.03 0.84 5.26
N ASP A 286 24.12 0.14 4.90
CA ASP A 286 24.20 -0.74 3.73
C ASP A 286 23.27 -1.95 3.80
N VAL A 287 22.85 -2.37 5.00
CA VAL A 287 21.90 -3.49 5.21
C VAL A 287 20.54 -3.03 5.72
N ALA A 288 20.37 -1.74 6.04
CA ALA A 288 19.16 -1.20 6.66
C ALA A 288 17.91 -1.40 5.79
N GLU A 289 17.99 -1.18 4.47
CA GLU A 289 16.86 -1.45 3.57
C GLU A 289 16.47 -2.93 3.58
N ARG A 290 17.45 -3.84 3.55
CA ARG A 290 17.21 -5.29 3.62
C ARG A 290 16.59 -5.67 4.95
N TRP A 291 17.02 -5.03 6.04
CA TRP A 291 16.43 -5.21 7.38
C TRP A 291 14.96 -4.78 7.38
N ILE A 292 14.66 -3.57 6.90
CA ILE A 292 13.29 -3.03 6.81
C ILE A 292 12.37 -3.99 6.04
N LYS A 293 12.82 -4.52 4.90
CA LYS A 293 12.06 -5.50 4.11
C LYS A 293 11.82 -6.83 4.83
N SER A 294 12.67 -7.18 5.80
CA SER A 294 12.52 -8.39 6.61
C SER A 294 11.63 -8.22 7.84
N VAL A 295 11.31 -6.98 8.22
CA VAL A 295 10.49 -6.68 9.40
C VAL A 295 9.01 -6.94 9.06
N PRO A 296 8.31 -7.81 9.81
CA PRO A 296 6.89 -8.04 9.60
C PRO A 296 6.09 -6.76 9.75
N HIS A 297 5.03 -6.62 8.95
CA HIS A 297 4.13 -5.46 8.93
C HIS A 297 4.76 -4.15 8.45
N LEU A 298 5.91 -4.19 7.77
CA LEU A 298 6.44 -3.08 6.99
C LEU A 298 6.52 -3.45 5.52
N ARG A 299 6.41 -2.46 4.64
CA ARG A 299 6.62 -2.62 3.21
C ARG A 299 7.35 -1.42 2.63
N VAL A 300 8.21 -1.67 1.66
CA VAL A 300 8.77 -0.62 0.80
C VAL A 300 7.85 -0.46 -0.41
N LEU A 301 7.21 0.70 -0.53
CA LEU A 301 6.30 1.08 -1.61
C LEU A 301 6.79 2.38 -2.24
N GLU A 302 7.09 2.39 -3.54
CA GLU A 302 7.50 3.61 -4.29
C GLU A 302 8.54 4.47 -3.55
N GLN A 303 9.66 3.87 -3.11
CA GLN A 303 10.73 4.54 -2.35
C GLN A 303 10.31 5.09 -0.98
N HIS A 304 9.21 4.60 -0.42
CA HIS A 304 8.76 4.91 0.94
C HIS A 304 8.63 3.64 1.76
N VAL A 305 8.91 3.73 3.05
CA VAL A 305 8.64 2.68 4.02
C VAL A 305 7.30 2.99 4.68
N VAL A 306 6.39 2.02 4.65
CA VAL A 306 5.03 2.17 5.16
C VAL A 306 4.67 1.06 6.13
N PRO A 307 3.86 1.34 7.16
CA PRO A 307 3.14 0.31 7.87
C PRO A 307 2.30 -0.51 6.89
N TRP A 308 2.42 -1.82 6.96
CA TRP A 308 1.74 -2.78 6.09
C TRP A 308 0.99 -3.86 6.90
N PRO A 309 -0.06 -3.47 7.64
CA PRO A 309 -0.90 -4.38 8.39
C PRO A 309 -1.80 -5.22 7.48
N ARG A 310 -2.64 -6.08 8.08
CA ARG A 310 -3.49 -7.03 7.32
C ARG A 310 -4.75 -6.39 6.73
N SER A 311 -5.19 -5.24 7.24
CA SER A 311 -6.43 -4.59 6.79
C SER A 311 -6.29 -3.98 5.40
N ILE A 312 -7.28 -4.21 4.53
CA ILE A 312 -7.33 -3.60 3.18
C ILE A 312 -7.35 -2.08 3.29
N ASN A 313 -8.07 -1.53 4.26
CA ASN A 313 -8.23 -0.08 4.41
C ASN A 313 -6.91 0.57 4.80
N GLU A 314 -6.19 -0.02 5.74
CA GLU A 314 -4.87 0.49 6.15
C GLU A 314 -3.86 0.42 5.00
N LYS A 315 -3.89 -0.65 4.18
CA LYS A 315 -3.08 -0.74 2.95
C LYS A 315 -3.47 0.33 1.93
N ALA A 316 -4.76 0.55 1.71
CA ALA A 316 -5.25 1.56 0.79
C ALA A 316 -4.90 2.98 1.26
N GLU A 317 -4.98 3.25 2.57
CA GLU A 317 -4.52 4.51 3.16
C GLU A 317 -3.02 4.70 2.92
N ALA A 318 -2.20 3.69 3.18
CA ALA A 318 -0.76 3.75 2.94
C ALA A 318 -0.42 4.04 1.47
N VAL A 319 -1.12 3.37 0.53
CA VAL A 319 -0.96 3.60 -0.91
C VAL A 319 -1.32 5.04 -1.27
N LEU A 320 -2.47 5.54 -0.82
CA LEU A 320 -2.88 6.92 -1.09
C LEU A 320 -1.92 7.93 -0.47
N ALA A 321 -1.48 7.69 0.77
CA ALA A 321 -0.55 8.55 1.49
C ALA A 321 0.80 8.69 0.77
N VAL A 322 1.34 7.59 0.22
CA VAL A 322 2.57 7.60 -0.58
C VAL A 322 2.36 8.30 -1.92
N ASN A 323 1.26 8.02 -2.61
CA ASN A 323 0.99 8.60 -3.92
C ASN A 323 0.69 10.12 -3.84
N GLY A 324 0.15 10.60 -2.73
CA GLY A 324 -0.13 12.02 -2.47
C GLY A 324 -1.24 12.62 -3.34
N LYS A 325 -1.90 11.81 -4.17
CA LYS A 325 -3.00 12.22 -5.05
C LYS A 325 -4.11 11.16 -5.07
N PRO A 326 -5.36 11.55 -5.37
CA PRO A 326 -6.46 10.61 -5.48
C PRO A 326 -6.24 9.57 -6.58
N LEU A 327 -6.58 8.31 -6.30
CA LEU A 327 -6.40 7.18 -7.20
C LEU A 327 -7.73 6.45 -7.46
N ALA A 328 -7.81 5.76 -8.60
CA ALA A 328 -8.89 4.84 -8.87
C ALA A 328 -8.75 3.53 -8.05
N PRO A 329 -9.86 2.83 -7.74
CA PRO A 329 -9.81 1.55 -7.03
C PRO A 329 -8.89 0.51 -7.69
N GLU A 330 -8.84 0.51 -9.02
CA GLU A 330 -7.96 -0.35 -9.81
C GLU A 330 -6.48 -0.06 -9.55
N GLU A 331 -6.10 1.22 -9.52
CA GLU A 331 -4.72 1.66 -9.26
C GLU A 331 -4.29 1.41 -7.80
N ILE A 332 -5.23 1.49 -6.87
CA ILE A 332 -5.00 1.14 -5.46
C ILE A 332 -4.77 -0.37 -5.34
N GLN A 333 -5.62 -1.19 -5.96
CA GLN A 333 -5.48 -2.64 -5.94
C GLN A 333 -4.13 -3.09 -6.50
N GLU A 334 -3.71 -2.54 -7.64
CA GLU A 334 -2.45 -2.87 -8.29
C GLU A 334 -1.25 -2.61 -7.38
N ARG A 335 -1.23 -1.46 -6.68
CA ARG A 335 -0.18 -1.09 -5.73
C ARG A 335 -0.18 -1.96 -4.47
N ILE A 336 -1.35 -2.43 -4.05
CA ILE A 336 -1.45 -3.41 -2.97
C ILE A 336 -0.83 -4.74 -3.44
N GLY A 337 -1.09 -5.17 -4.67
CA GLY A 337 -0.48 -6.37 -5.27
C GLY A 337 -0.96 -7.69 -4.65
N GLU A 338 -2.20 -7.72 -4.15
CA GLU A 338 -2.85 -8.90 -3.60
C GLU A 338 -4.21 -9.13 -4.29
N ASP A 339 -4.68 -10.37 -4.30
CA ASP A 339 -5.90 -10.80 -5.01
C ASP A 339 -7.19 -10.39 -4.28
N TYR A 340 -7.41 -9.08 -4.16
CA TYR A 340 -8.67 -8.52 -3.66
C TYR A 340 -9.68 -8.30 -4.79
N SER A 341 -10.97 -8.41 -4.50
CA SER A 341 -11.99 -8.05 -5.50
C SER A 341 -12.15 -6.53 -5.59
N LEU A 342 -12.25 -5.99 -6.81
CA LEU A 342 -12.52 -4.55 -7.03
C LEU A 342 -13.80 -4.09 -6.34
N VAL A 343 -14.82 -4.96 -6.31
CA VAL A 343 -16.08 -4.71 -5.60
C VAL A 343 -15.83 -4.60 -4.08
N GLY A 344 -15.02 -5.49 -3.52
CA GLY A 344 -14.64 -5.46 -2.11
C GLY A 344 -13.89 -4.18 -1.74
N ILE A 345 -12.88 -3.79 -2.54
CA ILE A 345 -12.12 -2.55 -2.33
C ILE A 345 -13.05 -1.33 -2.38
N ARG A 346 -13.93 -1.23 -3.39
CA ARG A 346 -14.89 -0.10 -3.48
C ARG A 346 -15.79 0.00 -2.25
N ASN A 347 -16.33 -1.14 -1.81
CA ASN A 347 -17.22 -1.17 -0.63
C ASN A 347 -16.47 -0.73 0.63
N GLN A 348 -15.23 -1.19 0.80
CA GLN A 348 -14.40 -0.84 1.94
C GLN A 348 -14.00 0.64 1.95
N LEU A 349 -13.57 1.19 0.81
CA LEU A 349 -13.27 2.62 0.66
C LEU A 349 -14.49 3.51 0.92
N THR A 350 -15.68 3.04 0.58
CA THR A 350 -16.92 3.82 0.76
C THR A 350 -17.43 3.75 2.21
N ALA A 351 -17.11 2.68 2.95
CA ALA A 351 -17.58 2.46 4.31
C ALA A 351 -16.68 3.07 5.40
N ASP A 352 -15.48 3.56 5.03
CA ASP A 352 -14.47 4.04 5.97
C ASP A 352 -14.24 5.55 5.79
N ASP A 353 -14.51 6.31 6.85
CA ASP A 353 -14.52 7.78 6.86
C ASP A 353 -13.14 8.41 6.57
N ARG A 354 -12.06 7.63 6.59
CA ARG A 354 -10.71 8.09 6.21
C ARG A 354 -10.59 8.36 4.71
N PHE A 355 -11.48 7.81 3.89
CA PHE A 355 -11.48 8.00 2.45
C PHE A 355 -12.59 8.95 2.04
N LEU A 356 -12.25 9.79 1.06
CA LEU A 356 -13.20 10.70 0.44
C LEU A 356 -13.25 10.39 -1.04
N ARG A 357 -14.46 10.11 -1.56
CA ARG A 357 -14.63 10.03 -3.01
C ARG A 357 -14.60 11.44 -3.58
N VAL A 358 -13.51 11.82 -4.23
CA VAL A 358 -13.31 13.18 -4.76
C VAL A 358 -13.71 13.32 -6.23
N ASP A 359 -13.91 12.21 -6.93
CA ASP A 359 -14.36 12.17 -8.33
C ASP A 359 -15.18 10.91 -8.59
N ARG A 360 -15.74 10.75 -9.79
CA ARG A 360 -16.59 9.62 -10.19
C ARG A 360 -15.97 8.25 -9.89
N ASN A 361 -14.66 8.10 -10.12
CA ASN A 361 -13.92 6.86 -9.83
C ASN A 361 -12.57 7.15 -9.16
N LYS A 362 -12.46 8.18 -8.32
CA LYS A 362 -11.22 8.48 -7.58
C LYS A 362 -11.50 8.70 -6.11
N TYR A 363 -10.63 8.12 -5.29
CA TYR A 363 -10.65 8.23 -3.84
C TYR A 363 -9.37 8.91 -3.37
N GLY A 364 -9.51 9.87 -2.47
CA GLY A 364 -8.43 10.51 -1.73
C GLY A 364 -8.59 10.28 -0.23
N LEU A 365 -7.66 10.83 0.55
CA LEU A 365 -7.79 10.81 2.01
C LEU A 365 -8.57 12.01 2.50
N THR A 366 -9.48 11.81 3.44
CA THR A 366 -10.29 12.87 4.06
C THR A 366 -9.41 13.97 4.68
N ARG A 367 -8.24 13.61 5.24
CA ARG A 367 -7.26 14.56 5.81
C ARG A 367 -6.63 15.51 4.78
N TRP A 368 -6.73 15.22 3.47
CA TRP A 368 -6.31 16.15 2.42
C TRP A 368 -7.31 17.29 2.21
N GLY A 369 -8.52 17.16 2.74
CA GLY A 369 -9.63 18.04 2.47
C GLY A 369 -10.19 17.87 1.05
N GLY A 370 -11.02 18.82 0.64
CA GLY A 370 -11.67 18.83 -0.68
C GLY A 370 -13.18 18.57 -0.62
N ASP A 371 -13.83 18.78 -1.77
CA ASP A 371 -15.27 18.56 -1.92
C ASP A 371 -15.54 17.08 -2.22
N GLU A 372 -16.40 16.45 -1.41
CA GLU A 372 -16.90 15.11 -1.68
C GLU A 372 -17.76 15.07 -2.96
N TYR A 373 -17.49 14.09 -3.81
CA TYR A 373 -18.25 13.79 -5.01
C TYR A 373 -19.39 12.80 -4.70
N LEU A 374 -20.56 13.36 -4.42
CA LEU A 374 -21.80 12.61 -4.13
C LEU A 374 -22.58 12.19 -5.38
N GLY A 375 -22.03 12.44 -6.58
CA GLY A 375 -22.65 12.13 -7.86
C GLY A 375 -23.20 13.36 -8.57
N ILE A 376 -23.42 13.23 -9.89
CA ILE A 376 -23.74 14.36 -10.79
C ILE A 376 -24.91 15.20 -10.27
N ARG A 377 -26.00 14.58 -9.81
CA ARG A 377 -27.18 15.29 -9.30
C ARG A 377 -26.84 16.16 -8.09
N GLU A 378 -26.17 15.60 -7.10
CA GLU A 378 -25.85 16.32 -5.87
C GLU A 378 -24.85 17.45 -6.13
N MET A 379 -23.89 17.19 -7.03
CA MET A 379 -22.95 18.23 -7.47
C MET A 379 -23.64 19.38 -8.22
N ILE A 380 -24.66 19.09 -9.03
CA ILE A 380 -25.50 20.13 -9.65
C ILE A 380 -26.24 20.95 -8.57
N ALA A 381 -26.82 20.29 -7.56
CA ALA A 381 -27.54 20.97 -6.49
C ALA A 381 -26.62 21.90 -5.68
N ARG A 382 -25.42 21.44 -5.30
CA ARG A 382 -24.40 22.25 -4.62
C ARG A 382 -23.96 23.44 -5.47
N GLU A 383 -23.86 23.28 -6.78
CA GLU A 383 -23.49 24.37 -7.69
C GLU A 383 -24.59 25.44 -7.79
N ILE A 384 -25.86 25.02 -7.79
CA ILE A 384 -27.01 25.93 -7.72
C ILE A 384 -27.04 26.68 -6.38
N GLU A 385 -26.81 25.97 -5.28
CA GLU A 385 -26.75 26.55 -3.93
C GLU A 385 -25.63 27.60 -3.83
N ARG A 386 -24.43 27.27 -4.31
CA ARG A 386 -23.28 28.19 -4.39
C ARG A 386 -23.58 29.44 -5.23
N ALA A 387 -24.45 29.31 -6.23
CA ALA A 387 -24.90 30.42 -7.08
C ALA A 387 -26.06 31.23 -6.48
N GLY A 388 -26.49 30.95 -5.24
CA GLY A 388 -27.57 31.67 -4.57
C GLY A 388 -28.96 31.11 -4.85
N GLY A 389 -29.07 29.84 -5.26
CA GLY A 389 -30.33 29.13 -5.43
C GLY A 389 -30.82 28.99 -6.88
N GLU A 390 -30.15 29.63 -7.85
CA GLU A 390 -30.45 29.52 -9.28
C GLU A 390 -29.17 29.63 -10.11
N ALA A 391 -28.99 28.77 -11.13
CA ALA A 391 -27.80 28.81 -11.98
C ALA A 391 -28.09 28.41 -13.43
N SER A 392 -27.27 28.93 -14.35
CA SER A 392 -27.34 28.54 -15.76
C SER A 392 -26.80 27.12 -15.97
N VAL A 393 -27.48 26.32 -16.78
CA VAL A 393 -27.06 24.96 -17.14
C VAL A 393 -25.67 24.98 -17.80
N SER A 394 -25.36 26.01 -18.60
CA SER A 394 -24.03 26.18 -19.20
C SER A 394 -22.93 26.41 -18.16
N THR A 395 -23.20 27.21 -17.13
CA THR A 395 -22.27 27.45 -16.02
C THR A 395 -22.03 26.16 -15.24
N ILE A 396 -23.13 25.45 -14.89
CA ILE A 396 -23.07 24.17 -14.19
C ILE A 396 -22.27 23.14 -14.99
N VAL A 397 -22.53 23.00 -16.29
CA VAL A 397 -21.75 22.13 -17.19
C VAL A 397 -20.27 22.48 -17.12
N THR A 398 -19.92 23.76 -17.33
CA THR A 398 -18.52 24.22 -17.34
C THR A 398 -17.82 23.94 -16.01
N ASN A 399 -18.48 24.18 -14.88
CA ASN A 399 -17.90 24.02 -13.56
C ASN A 399 -17.76 22.54 -13.16
N LEU A 400 -18.73 21.69 -13.51
CA LEU A 400 -18.62 20.25 -13.23
C LEU A 400 -17.61 19.56 -14.13
N THR A 401 -17.58 19.84 -15.44
CA THR A 401 -16.64 19.17 -16.38
C THR A 401 -15.20 19.62 -16.20
N SER A 402 -14.96 20.80 -15.60
CA SER A 402 -13.61 21.26 -15.26
C SER A 402 -13.09 20.67 -13.95
N ARG A 403 -13.97 20.30 -13.01
CA ARG A 403 -13.61 19.78 -11.68
C ARG A 403 -13.67 18.25 -11.56
N TYR A 404 -14.53 17.60 -12.32
CA TYR A 404 -14.81 16.16 -12.23
C TYR A 404 -14.76 15.51 -13.61
N ASP A 405 -14.42 14.22 -13.64
CA ASP A 405 -14.45 13.40 -14.85
C ASP A 405 -15.89 12.99 -15.22
N VAL A 406 -16.68 13.98 -15.66
CA VAL A 406 -18.07 13.83 -16.06
C VAL A 406 -18.30 14.40 -17.46
N SER A 407 -19.16 13.75 -18.26
CA SER A 407 -19.47 14.25 -19.60
C SER A 407 -20.49 15.39 -19.56
N GLU A 408 -20.34 16.36 -20.46
CA GLU A 408 -21.33 17.43 -20.67
C GLU A 408 -22.74 16.85 -20.93
N SER A 409 -22.84 15.80 -21.74
CA SER A 409 -24.11 15.12 -22.02
C SER A 409 -24.79 14.60 -20.77
N SER A 410 -24.02 14.04 -19.82
CA SER A 410 -24.55 13.55 -18.55
C SER A 410 -25.04 14.70 -17.69
N VAL A 411 -24.23 15.76 -17.51
CA VAL A 411 -24.64 16.92 -16.70
C VAL A 411 -25.95 17.53 -17.23
N ARG A 412 -26.05 17.74 -18.56
CA ARG A 412 -27.28 18.26 -19.19
C ARG A 412 -28.48 17.34 -19.01
N ALA A 413 -28.29 16.02 -19.11
CA ALA A 413 -29.36 15.05 -18.90
C ALA A 413 -29.90 15.11 -17.46
N TYR A 414 -29.01 15.17 -16.46
CA TYR A 414 -29.39 15.29 -15.05
C TYR A 414 -30.03 16.65 -14.73
N SER A 415 -29.56 17.74 -15.32
CA SER A 415 -30.16 19.08 -15.19
C SER A 415 -31.61 19.17 -15.71
N GLY A 416 -32.01 18.28 -16.62
CA GLY A 416 -33.39 18.19 -17.13
C GLY A 416 -34.28 17.19 -16.38
N GLY A 417 -33.74 16.53 -15.35
CA GLY A 417 -34.41 15.52 -14.54
C GLY A 417 -35.29 16.12 -13.43
N PRO A 418 -36.12 15.29 -12.76
CA PRO A 418 -37.17 15.73 -11.83
C PRO A 418 -36.68 16.42 -10.54
N GLY A 419 -35.37 16.50 -10.29
CA GLY A 419 -34.81 17.22 -9.14
C GLY A 419 -34.61 18.72 -9.35
N PHE A 420 -34.76 19.20 -10.58
CA PHE A 420 -34.50 20.58 -10.93
C PHE A 420 -35.65 21.15 -11.74
N GLU A 421 -36.07 22.37 -11.40
CA GLU A 421 -37.11 23.09 -12.13
C GLU A 421 -36.47 24.20 -12.97
N ARG A 422 -37.05 24.44 -14.15
CA ARG A 422 -36.60 25.51 -15.05
C ARG A 422 -37.32 26.79 -14.67
N THR A 423 -36.55 27.77 -14.26
CA THR A 423 -37.01 29.14 -13.98
C THR A 423 -37.10 29.95 -15.26
N GLN A 424 -36.05 29.91 -16.09
CA GLN A 424 -35.93 30.64 -17.35
C GLN A 424 -35.17 29.82 -18.41
N ARG A 425 -35.05 30.34 -19.62
CA ARG A 425 -34.37 29.65 -20.73
C ARG A 425 -32.91 29.38 -20.37
N GLY A 426 -32.59 28.12 -20.09
CA GLY A 426 -31.24 27.67 -19.75
C GLY A 426 -30.86 27.84 -18.28
N TRP A 427 -31.79 28.24 -17.41
CA TRP A 427 -31.57 28.38 -15.96
C TRP A 427 -32.38 27.35 -15.18
N ILE A 428 -31.78 26.83 -14.11
CA ILE A 428 -32.37 25.81 -13.24
C ILE A 428 -32.16 26.14 -11.76
N ARG A 429 -33.11 25.67 -10.94
CA ARG A 429 -33.04 25.67 -9.48
C ARG A 429 -33.42 24.30 -8.92
N VAL A 430 -33.14 24.05 -7.64
CA VAL A 430 -33.57 22.81 -6.96
C VAL A 430 -35.09 22.84 -6.79
N ALA A 431 -35.77 21.81 -7.30
CA ALA A 431 -37.23 21.72 -7.26
C ALA A 431 -37.77 21.77 -5.82
N GLY A 432 -38.82 22.55 -5.59
CA GLY A 432 -39.47 22.67 -4.26
C GLY A 432 -38.87 23.72 -3.32
N THR A 433 -37.88 24.51 -3.76
CA THR A 433 -37.27 25.58 -2.94
C THR A 433 -37.97 26.94 -3.07
N SER A 434 -39.17 27.01 -3.67
CA SER A 434 -39.93 28.26 -3.84
C SER A 434 -40.07 29.05 -2.52
N PRO A 435 -40.01 30.39 -2.54
CA PRO A 435 -40.28 31.18 -1.34
C PRO A 435 -41.71 30.91 -0.87
N ALA A 436 -41.82 30.49 0.40
CA ALA A 436 -43.02 30.34 1.25
C ALA A 436 -44.40 30.24 0.55
N GLY A 437 -45.02 29.06 0.66
CA GLY A 437 -46.47 28.91 0.59
C GLY A 437 -46.99 28.11 -0.59
N GLY A 438 -46.81 26.79 -0.56
CA GLY A 438 -47.51 25.88 -1.47
C GLY A 438 -47.43 24.46 -0.93
N ALA A 439 -48.56 23.91 -0.50
CA ALA A 439 -48.68 22.48 -0.24
C ALA A 439 -48.17 21.70 -1.46
N ALA A 440 -47.48 20.57 -1.25
CA ALA A 440 -46.92 19.75 -2.32
C ALA A 440 -47.99 19.50 -3.41
N GLU A 441 -47.81 20.13 -4.57
CA GLU A 441 -48.71 19.89 -5.69
C GLU A 441 -48.49 18.44 -6.18
N PRO A 442 -49.57 17.70 -6.50
CA PRO A 442 -49.46 16.37 -7.06
C PRO A 442 -48.67 16.40 -8.38
N TYR A 443 -47.69 15.49 -8.51
CA TYR A 443 -46.85 15.38 -9.70
C TYR A 443 -47.70 15.28 -10.98
N GLN A 444 -47.59 16.28 -11.87
CA GLN A 444 -48.23 16.24 -13.19
C GLN A 444 -47.28 15.60 -14.22
N PRO A 445 -47.60 14.41 -14.76
CA PRO A 445 -46.76 13.77 -15.77
C PRO A 445 -46.74 14.57 -17.08
N ARG A 446 -45.58 14.66 -17.74
CA ARG A 446 -45.43 15.34 -19.05
C ARG A 446 -46.33 14.76 -20.15
N LYS A 447 -46.72 13.50 -20.05
CA LYS A 447 -47.60 12.80 -20.99
C LYS A 447 -48.62 12.00 -20.19
N ASP A 448 -49.88 12.16 -20.57
CA ASP A 448 -50.97 11.31 -20.09
C ASP A 448 -50.75 9.85 -20.54
N VAL A 449 -51.37 8.90 -19.83
CA VAL A 449 -51.30 7.48 -20.18
C VAL A 449 -51.84 7.20 -21.60
N SER A 450 -52.81 7.99 -22.08
CA SER A 450 -53.30 7.93 -23.46
C SER A 450 -52.29 8.39 -24.52
N LEU A 451 -51.24 9.10 -24.12
CA LEU A 451 -50.12 9.50 -24.98
C LEU A 451 -48.85 8.65 -24.74
N THR A 452 -48.98 7.58 -23.96
CA THR A 452 -47.88 6.71 -23.55
C THR A 452 -47.82 5.45 -24.43
N ARG A 453 -46.66 5.22 -25.05
CA ARG A 453 -46.41 4.04 -25.89
C ARG A 453 -46.73 2.74 -25.16
N ARG A 454 -47.25 1.75 -25.89
CA ARG A 454 -47.58 0.40 -25.39
C ARG A 454 -48.59 0.35 -24.24
N SER A 455 -49.21 1.47 -23.88
CA SER A 455 -50.28 1.51 -22.89
C SER A 455 -51.62 1.60 -23.60
N PHE A 456 -52.50 0.61 -23.38
CA PHE A 456 -53.76 0.47 -24.09
C PHE A 456 -54.93 0.41 -23.12
N ARG A 457 -55.99 1.17 -23.41
CA ARG A 457 -57.21 1.20 -22.63
C ARG A 457 -57.98 -0.11 -22.81
N SER A 458 -58.55 -0.66 -21.76
CA SER A 458 -59.43 -1.83 -21.80
C SER A 458 -60.90 -1.44 -21.71
N ARG A 459 -61.82 -2.36 -21.99
CA ARG A 459 -63.27 -2.08 -22.00
C ARG A 459 -63.80 -1.64 -20.63
N ASP A 460 -63.13 -2.09 -19.57
CA ASP A 460 -63.32 -1.67 -18.18
C ASP A 460 -62.77 -0.27 -17.88
N GLY A 461 -62.23 0.43 -18.89
CA GLY A 461 -61.68 1.78 -18.77
C GLY A 461 -60.25 1.82 -18.24
N ARG A 462 -59.71 0.70 -17.72
CA ARG A 462 -58.34 0.62 -17.18
C ARG A 462 -57.29 0.63 -18.27
N TRP A 463 -56.15 1.25 -18.02
CA TRP A 463 -55.01 1.19 -18.93
C TRP A 463 -54.11 0.03 -18.59
N TRP A 464 -53.65 -0.68 -19.61
CA TRP A 464 -52.76 -1.84 -19.50
C TRP A 464 -51.48 -1.57 -20.27
N HIS A 465 -50.33 -1.82 -19.66
CA HIS A 465 -49.03 -1.66 -20.31
C HIS A 465 -48.51 -2.98 -20.87
N ARG A 466 -48.17 -3.00 -22.16
CA ARG A 466 -47.59 -4.15 -22.85
C ARG A 466 -46.08 -4.19 -22.67
N VAL A 467 -45.60 -5.28 -22.09
CA VAL A 467 -44.19 -5.67 -22.03
C VAL A 467 -43.94 -6.72 -23.11
N ASP A 468 -42.93 -6.47 -23.95
CA ASP A 468 -42.45 -7.45 -24.93
C ASP A 468 -41.37 -8.30 -24.25
N VAL A 469 -41.61 -9.60 -24.11
CA VAL A 469 -40.74 -10.52 -23.37
C VAL A 469 -39.43 -10.72 -24.14
N ASN A 470 -38.32 -10.63 -23.41
CA ASN A 470 -36.97 -10.76 -23.95
C ASN A 470 -36.09 -11.55 -22.96
N ALA A 471 -34.84 -11.83 -23.37
CA ALA A 471 -33.88 -12.60 -22.56
C ALA A 471 -33.63 -12.01 -21.15
N GLU A 472 -33.68 -10.68 -21.00
CA GLU A 472 -33.43 -10.01 -19.70
C GLU A 472 -34.58 -10.24 -18.72
N HIS A 473 -35.82 -10.16 -19.21
CA HIS A 473 -37.01 -10.46 -18.41
C HIS A 473 -36.98 -11.91 -17.91
N LEU A 474 -36.61 -12.87 -18.78
CA LEU A 474 -36.54 -14.30 -18.43
C LEU A 474 -35.41 -14.62 -17.43
N ARG A 475 -34.30 -13.85 -17.44
CA ARG A 475 -33.23 -13.95 -16.44
C ARG A 475 -33.60 -13.31 -15.10
N GLY A 476 -34.62 -12.45 -15.08
CA GLY A 476 -35.12 -11.78 -13.86
C GLY A 476 -34.54 -10.39 -13.62
N SER A 477 -34.21 -9.67 -14.68
CA SER A 477 -33.87 -8.24 -14.59
C SER A 477 -35.15 -7.40 -14.41
N GLY A 478 -35.04 -6.32 -13.64
CA GLY A 478 -36.08 -5.28 -13.63
C GLY A 478 -36.17 -4.56 -14.98
N SER A 479 -37.31 -3.93 -15.26
CA SER A 479 -37.60 -3.28 -16.55
C SER A 479 -38.03 -1.83 -16.38
N PRO A 480 -37.67 -0.94 -17.32
CA PRO A 480 -38.13 0.45 -17.28
C PRO A 480 -39.63 0.54 -17.57
N LEU A 481 -40.35 1.35 -16.79
CA LEU A 481 -41.77 1.62 -16.96
C LEU A 481 -41.97 3.04 -17.51
N PRO A 482 -42.89 3.29 -18.44
CA PRO A 482 -43.14 4.65 -18.91
C PRO A 482 -43.73 5.56 -17.82
N THR A 483 -43.24 6.80 -17.76
CA THR A 483 -43.70 7.83 -16.82
C THR A 483 -45.21 8.04 -16.79
N GLY A 484 -45.86 8.13 -17.95
CA GLY A 484 -47.32 8.35 -18.02
C GLY A 484 -48.13 7.17 -17.50
N PHE A 485 -47.62 5.94 -17.66
CA PHE A 485 -48.25 4.76 -17.08
C PHE A 485 -48.02 4.66 -15.56
N ALA A 486 -46.80 4.95 -15.09
CA ALA A 486 -46.51 4.99 -13.66
C ALA A 486 -47.35 6.05 -12.92
N ALA A 487 -47.52 7.24 -13.53
CA ALA A 487 -48.38 8.28 -12.98
C ALA A 487 -49.87 7.87 -12.99
N TYR A 488 -50.33 7.12 -14.00
CA TYR A 488 -51.67 6.54 -14.02
C TYR A 488 -51.89 5.54 -12.86
N LEU A 489 -50.84 4.83 -12.42
CA LEU A 489 -50.88 3.99 -11.22
C LEU A 489 -50.81 4.79 -9.90
N GLY A 490 -50.89 6.13 -9.95
CA GLY A 490 -50.82 7.00 -8.78
C GLY A 490 -49.42 7.24 -8.24
N MET A 491 -48.37 6.85 -8.99
CA MET A 491 -46.99 7.04 -8.56
C MET A 491 -46.47 8.44 -8.89
N ALA A 492 -45.57 8.94 -8.04
CA ALA A 492 -44.79 10.16 -8.25
C ALA A 492 -43.29 9.89 -8.01
N PRO A 493 -42.37 10.76 -8.45
CA PRO A 493 -40.95 10.66 -8.12
C PRO A 493 -40.72 10.56 -6.59
N GLY A 494 -39.87 9.63 -6.17
CA GLY A 494 -39.65 9.24 -4.77
C GLY A 494 -40.63 8.17 -4.26
N GLY A 495 -41.68 7.86 -5.01
CA GLY A 495 -42.69 6.87 -4.63
C GLY A 495 -42.29 5.43 -4.94
N GLN A 496 -42.86 4.51 -4.17
CA GLN A 496 -42.79 3.07 -4.37
C GLN A 496 -44.20 2.48 -4.31
N LEU A 497 -44.50 1.58 -5.23
CA LEU A 497 -45.74 0.81 -5.30
C LEU A 497 -45.37 -0.67 -5.29
N THR A 498 -45.82 -1.41 -4.29
CA THR A 498 -45.66 -2.87 -4.27
C THR A 498 -46.95 -3.49 -4.80
N ALA A 499 -46.85 -4.24 -5.89
CA ALA A 499 -47.98 -4.94 -6.48
C ALA A 499 -47.89 -6.44 -6.17
N SER A 500 -48.88 -6.98 -5.48
CA SER A 500 -48.88 -8.39 -5.07
C SER A 500 -49.33 -9.30 -6.20
N THR A 501 -48.69 -10.46 -6.32
CA THR A 501 -49.02 -11.50 -7.30
C THR A 501 -48.98 -12.88 -6.63
N PRO A 502 -49.70 -13.90 -7.15
CA PRO A 502 -49.61 -15.27 -6.63
C PRO A 502 -48.18 -15.85 -6.61
N SER A 503 -47.31 -15.35 -7.49
CA SER A 503 -45.94 -15.80 -7.71
C SER A 503 -44.89 -14.91 -7.00
N GLY A 504 -45.34 -13.98 -6.14
CA GLY A 504 -44.52 -13.07 -5.35
C GLY A 504 -44.75 -11.59 -5.68
N ASP A 505 -44.34 -10.71 -4.78
CA ASP A 505 -44.54 -9.26 -4.94
C ASP A 505 -43.62 -8.68 -6.02
N VAL A 506 -44.18 -7.78 -6.84
CA VAL A 506 -43.45 -6.99 -7.82
C VAL A 506 -43.41 -5.54 -7.35
N VAL A 507 -42.21 -5.05 -7.06
CA VAL A 507 -42.01 -3.66 -6.62
C VAL A 507 -41.80 -2.75 -7.84
N VAL A 508 -42.60 -1.70 -7.94
CA VAL A 508 -42.38 -0.58 -8.85
C VAL A 508 -41.81 0.59 -8.03
N SER A 509 -40.65 1.11 -8.41
CA SER A 509 -40.00 2.22 -7.73
C SER A 509 -39.73 3.37 -8.69
N TRP A 510 -39.80 4.60 -8.19
CA TRP A 510 -39.54 5.78 -9.00
C TRP A 510 -38.49 6.66 -8.35
N HIS A 511 -37.24 6.51 -8.78
CA HIS A 511 -36.15 7.40 -8.38
C HIS A 511 -35.98 8.52 -9.42
N ASN A 512 -35.21 8.26 -10.47
CA ASN A 512 -35.07 9.17 -11.63
C ASN A 512 -36.06 8.85 -12.75
N GLN A 513 -36.37 7.57 -12.95
CA GLN A 513 -37.38 7.05 -13.87
C GLN A 513 -38.13 5.91 -13.17
N PRO A 514 -39.39 5.62 -13.52
CA PRO A 514 -40.09 4.51 -12.94
C PRO A 514 -39.52 3.19 -13.48
N THR A 515 -39.24 2.27 -12.57
CA THR A 515 -38.71 0.94 -12.86
C THR A 515 -39.55 -0.10 -12.14
N MET A 516 -39.90 -1.16 -12.85
CA MET A 516 -40.58 -2.33 -12.30
C MET A 516 -39.54 -3.40 -11.98
N GLY A 517 -39.67 -4.05 -10.83
CA GLY A 517 -38.87 -5.19 -10.42
C GLY A 517 -39.03 -6.39 -11.35
N SER A 518 -38.34 -7.48 -11.02
CA SER A 518 -38.39 -8.71 -11.82
C SER A 518 -39.81 -9.26 -11.91
N ILE A 519 -40.27 -9.50 -13.14
CA ILE A 519 -41.52 -10.21 -13.43
C ILE A 519 -41.28 -11.68 -13.81
N ARG A 520 -40.06 -12.21 -13.57
CA ARG A 520 -39.69 -13.56 -13.99
C ARG A 520 -40.64 -14.64 -13.45
N ASN A 521 -41.07 -14.53 -12.20
CA ASN A 521 -41.97 -15.52 -11.60
C ASN A 521 -43.34 -15.48 -12.29
N VAL A 522 -43.86 -14.28 -12.58
CA VAL A 522 -45.09 -14.10 -13.35
C VAL A 522 -44.95 -14.72 -14.75
N LEU A 523 -43.82 -14.51 -15.43
CA LEU A 523 -43.55 -15.09 -16.75
C LEU A 523 -43.44 -16.63 -16.71
N ALA A 524 -42.90 -17.18 -15.62
CA ALA A 524 -42.75 -18.62 -15.44
C ALA A 524 -44.11 -19.34 -15.34
N ASP A 525 -45.10 -18.72 -14.69
CA ASP A 525 -46.45 -19.28 -14.56
C ASP A 525 -47.13 -19.48 -15.92
N PHE A 526 -46.86 -18.57 -16.87
CA PHE A 526 -47.37 -18.66 -18.24
C PHE A 526 -46.45 -19.46 -19.19
N LYS A 527 -45.30 -19.95 -18.71
CA LYS A 527 -44.24 -20.57 -19.53
C LYS A 527 -43.85 -19.69 -20.73
N ALA A 528 -43.75 -18.38 -20.50
CA ALA A 528 -43.47 -17.40 -21.55
C ALA A 528 -42.05 -17.57 -22.14
N GLY A 529 -41.94 -17.38 -23.45
CA GLY A 529 -40.70 -17.32 -24.22
C GLY A 529 -40.40 -15.92 -24.77
N GLU A 530 -39.25 -15.78 -25.44
CA GLU A 530 -38.88 -14.53 -26.10
C GLU A 530 -39.82 -14.22 -27.27
N GLY A 531 -40.26 -12.97 -27.38
CA GLY A 531 -41.21 -12.53 -28.40
C GLY A 531 -42.68 -12.62 -27.99
N ASP A 532 -42.99 -13.25 -26.84
CA ASP A 532 -44.33 -13.19 -26.26
C ASP A 532 -44.61 -11.80 -25.66
N HIS A 533 -45.88 -11.53 -25.36
CA HIS A 533 -46.33 -10.27 -24.78
C HIS A 533 -47.04 -10.51 -23.46
N VAL A 534 -46.80 -9.64 -22.48
CA VAL A 534 -47.57 -9.59 -21.25
C VAL A 534 -48.12 -8.19 -21.04
N PHE A 535 -49.42 -8.10 -20.81
CA PHE A 535 -50.08 -6.85 -20.45
C PHE A 535 -50.25 -6.78 -18.94
N LEU A 536 -49.86 -5.67 -18.36
CA LEU A 536 -49.81 -5.45 -16.91
C LEU A 536 -50.65 -4.24 -16.52
N THR A 537 -51.36 -4.34 -15.39
CA THR A 537 -51.92 -3.19 -14.66
C THR A 537 -51.97 -3.53 -13.17
N VAL A 538 -52.08 -2.53 -12.31
CA VAL A 538 -52.33 -2.75 -10.88
C VAL A 538 -53.81 -2.49 -10.60
N SER A 539 -54.43 -3.32 -9.77
CA SER A 539 -55.80 -3.12 -9.29
C SER A 539 -55.84 -2.05 -8.20
N ASP A 540 -57.03 -1.52 -7.90
CA ASP A 540 -57.20 -0.54 -6.80
C ASP A 540 -56.85 -1.15 -5.42
N GLY A 541 -56.82 -2.49 -5.31
CA GLY A 541 -56.38 -3.24 -4.12
C GLY A 541 -54.89 -3.58 -4.08
N GLY A 542 -54.08 -3.08 -5.03
CA GLY A 542 -52.64 -3.32 -5.07
C GLY A 542 -52.22 -4.67 -5.67
N GLU A 543 -53.10 -5.38 -6.36
CA GLU A 543 -52.74 -6.64 -7.04
C GLU A 543 -52.24 -6.38 -8.46
N LEU A 544 -51.17 -7.06 -8.89
CA LEU A 544 -50.73 -7.02 -10.29
C LEU A 544 -51.62 -7.92 -11.14
N LEU A 545 -52.45 -7.31 -11.97
CA LEU A 545 -53.24 -8.01 -12.96
C LEU A 545 -52.42 -8.22 -14.23
N THR A 546 -52.40 -9.46 -14.72
CA THR A 546 -51.58 -9.88 -15.86
C THR A 546 -52.46 -10.50 -16.94
N ARG A 547 -52.17 -10.23 -18.21
CA ARG A 547 -52.75 -10.94 -19.36
C ARG A 547 -51.63 -11.36 -20.28
N TYR A 548 -51.44 -12.67 -20.41
CA TYR A 548 -50.45 -13.26 -21.28
C TYR A 548 -50.99 -13.41 -22.72
N LEU A 549 -50.13 -13.12 -23.69
CA LEU A 549 -50.40 -13.25 -25.11
C LEU A 549 -49.14 -13.81 -25.81
N PRO A 550 -49.18 -15.02 -26.39
CA PRO A 550 -48.01 -15.61 -27.05
C PRO A 550 -47.61 -14.80 -28.29
N ALA A 551 -46.44 -15.06 -28.86
CA ALA A 551 -45.98 -14.41 -30.09
C ALA A 551 -46.99 -14.61 -31.24
N ALA A 552 -47.22 -13.55 -32.02
CA ALA A 552 -48.14 -13.60 -33.15
C ALA A 552 -47.66 -14.62 -34.22
N PRO A 553 -48.56 -15.47 -34.76
CA PRO A 553 -48.25 -16.35 -35.89
C PRO A 553 -47.65 -15.59 -37.08
N VAL A 554 -46.66 -16.21 -37.75
CA VAL A 554 -45.91 -15.59 -38.86
C VAL A 554 -46.82 -15.19 -40.03
N ALA A 555 -47.86 -15.97 -40.32
CA ALA A 555 -48.78 -15.74 -41.43
C ALA A 555 -49.95 -14.79 -41.11
N MET A 556 -49.88 -14.03 -40.01
CA MET A 556 -50.96 -13.13 -39.60
C MET A 556 -51.02 -11.88 -40.51
N PRO A 557 -52.20 -11.50 -41.05
CA PRO A 557 -52.36 -10.28 -41.84
C PRO A 557 -51.92 -9.02 -41.07
N PRO A 558 -51.41 -7.97 -41.76
CA PRO A 558 -50.87 -6.77 -41.10
C PRO A 558 -51.84 -6.13 -40.09
N LEU A 559 -53.10 -5.88 -40.47
CA LEU A 559 -54.09 -5.28 -39.57
C LEU A 559 -54.34 -6.15 -38.32
N ASN A 560 -54.45 -7.46 -38.49
CA ASN A 560 -54.60 -8.39 -37.36
C ASN A 560 -53.36 -8.36 -36.46
N ARG A 561 -52.17 -8.17 -37.03
CA ARG A 561 -50.92 -8.04 -36.26
C ARG A 561 -50.88 -6.75 -35.44
N ALA A 562 -51.37 -5.64 -36.00
CA ALA A 562 -51.56 -4.38 -35.27
C ALA A 562 -52.53 -4.55 -34.10
N LEU A 563 -53.67 -5.21 -34.33
CA LEU A 563 -54.67 -5.53 -33.29
C LEU A 563 -54.12 -6.49 -32.23
N TYR A 564 -53.29 -7.44 -32.64
CA TYR A 564 -52.65 -8.38 -31.73
C TYR A 564 -51.74 -7.65 -30.74
N LEU A 565 -50.97 -6.68 -31.23
CA LEU A 565 -50.06 -5.85 -30.43
C LEU A 565 -50.76 -4.92 -29.42
N ILE A 566 -52.08 -4.73 -29.52
CA ILE A 566 -52.89 -4.00 -28.52
C ILE A 566 -53.71 -4.95 -27.63
N GLY A 567 -53.49 -6.26 -27.74
CA GLY A 567 -54.17 -7.30 -26.96
C GLY A 567 -55.55 -7.70 -27.50
N TYR A 568 -55.81 -7.48 -28.79
CA TYR A 568 -57.07 -7.87 -29.44
C TYR A 568 -56.84 -9.02 -30.43
N THR A 569 -57.42 -10.19 -30.13
CA THR A 569 -57.18 -11.44 -30.88
C THR A 569 -58.38 -11.93 -31.69
N ALA A 570 -59.54 -11.29 -31.55
CA ALA A 570 -60.74 -11.70 -32.28
C ALA A 570 -60.64 -11.30 -33.77
N PRO A 571 -61.28 -12.07 -34.68
CA PRO A 571 -61.33 -11.72 -36.09
C PRO A 571 -62.10 -10.41 -36.28
N VAL A 572 -61.67 -9.63 -37.27
CA VAL A 572 -62.26 -8.33 -37.61
C VAL A 572 -62.76 -8.38 -39.05
N THR A 573 -63.94 -7.84 -39.29
CA THR A 573 -64.65 -8.01 -40.57
C THR A 573 -64.27 -6.95 -41.62
N SER A 574 -63.63 -5.86 -41.20
CA SER A 574 -63.19 -4.78 -42.08
C SER A 574 -62.02 -3.96 -41.49
N GLU A 575 -61.28 -3.26 -42.36
CA GLU A 575 -60.22 -2.34 -41.93
C GLU A 575 -60.75 -1.18 -41.07
N ALA A 576 -61.93 -0.64 -41.42
CA ALA A 576 -62.58 0.42 -40.65
C ALA A 576 -62.89 -0.01 -39.21
N GLU A 577 -63.36 -1.25 -39.04
CA GLU A 577 -63.61 -1.81 -37.71
C GLU A 577 -62.30 -1.96 -36.91
N GLY A 578 -61.22 -2.43 -37.54
CA GLY A 578 -59.91 -2.58 -36.91
C GLY A 578 -59.30 -1.25 -36.46
N LEU A 579 -59.36 -0.23 -37.31
CA LEU A 579 -58.86 1.12 -36.99
C LEU A 579 -59.65 1.77 -35.84
N ARG A 580 -60.98 1.60 -35.82
CA ARG A 580 -61.83 2.07 -34.72
C ARG A 580 -61.45 1.39 -33.40
N LEU A 581 -61.22 0.08 -33.41
CA LEU A 581 -60.76 -0.67 -32.24
C LEU A 581 -59.40 -0.17 -31.75
N ILE A 582 -58.43 0.04 -32.66
CA ILE A 582 -57.12 0.60 -32.32
C ILE A 582 -57.29 1.99 -31.71
N GLY A 583 -58.09 2.86 -32.33
CA GLY A 583 -58.40 4.21 -31.85
C GLY A 583 -58.94 4.21 -30.42
N ALA A 584 -59.97 3.41 -30.15
CA ALA A 584 -60.56 3.29 -28.81
C ALA A 584 -59.51 2.83 -27.76
N ARG A 585 -58.63 1.89 -28.13
CA ARG A 585 -57.56 1.38 -27.26
C ARG A 585 -56.46 2.42 -26.99
N VAL A 586 -56.27 3.42 -27.84
CA VAL A 586 -55.34 4.54 -27.61
C VAL A 586 -56.03 5.82 -27.12
N GLY A 587 -57.29 5.71 -26.66
CA GLY A 587 -58.03 6.80 -26.03
C GLY A 587 -58.61 7.82 -27.01
N LEU A 588 -58.88 7.43 -28.26
CA LEU A 588 -59.66 8.23 -29.20
C LEU A 588 -61.16 7.87 -29.13
N PRO A 589 -62.07 8.81 -29.49
CA PRO A 589 -63.49 8.53 -29.60
C PRO A 589 -63.78 7.56 -30.77
N ASP A 590 -64.92 6.86 -30.71
CA ASP A 590 -65.33 5.90 -31.75
C ASP A 590 -65.57 6.53 -33.13
N THR A 591 -65.67 7.86 -33.19
CA THR A 591 -65.82 8.66 -34.41
C THR A 591 -64.49 9.09 -35.04
N ALA A 592 -63.35 8.69 -34.46
CA ALA A 592 -62.03 9.07 -34.96
C ALA A 592 -61.74 8.51 -36.36
N THR A 593 -61.21 9.37 -37.21
CA THR A 593 -60.79 9.06 -38.58
C THR A 593 -59.48 8.27 -38.61
N ARG A 594 -59.18 7.62 -39.74
CA ARG A 594 -57.92 6.88 -39.95
C ARG A 594 -56.69 7.77 -39.68
N ASP A 595 -56.69 9.00 -40.16
CA ASP A 595 -55.56 9.91 -40.03
C ASP A 595 -55.32 10.33 -38.57
N GLU A 596 -56.39 10.51 -37.78
CA GLU A 596 -56.29 10.79 -36.35
C GLU A 596 -55.71 9.60 -35.56
N VAL A 597 -56.11 8.37 -35.90
CA VAL A 597 -55.55 7.15 -35.29
C VAL A 597 -54.06 7.03 -35.62
N LEU A 598 -53.67 7.23 -36.87
CA LEU A 598 -52.26 7.17 -37.28
C LEU A 598 -51.44 8.31 -36.64
N ALA A 599 -51.97 9.53 -36.58
CA ALA A 599 -51.33 10.66 -35.91
C ALA A 599 -51.11 10.38 -34.41
N ARG A 600 -52.13 9.82 -33.73
CA ARG A 600 -52.05 9.44 -32.31
C ARG A 600 -50.98 8.39 -32.07
N LEU A 601 -50.91 7.35 -32.90
CA LEU A 601 -49.87 6.31 -32.78
C LEU A 601 -48.45 6.89 -33.01
N ARG A 602 -48.30 7.85 -33.95
CA ARG A 602 -47.02 8.55 -34.19
C ARG A 602 -46.59 9.37 -32.99
N GLU A 603 -47.51 10.13 -32.40
CA GLU A 603 -47.27 10.96 -31.22
C GLU A 603 -46.88 10.12 -29.98
N ARG A 604 -47.54 8.98 -29.82
CA ARG A 604 -47.25 7.99 -28.77
C ARG A 604 -45.90 7.30 -28.98
N GLY A 605 -45.46 7.15 -30.22
CA GLY A 605 -44.24 6.43 -30.59
C GLY A 605 -44.44 4.92 -30.77
N ASP A 606 -45.68 4.47 -31.01
CA ASP A 606 -46.06 3.08 -31.27
C ASP A 606 -45.73 2.68 -32.73
N ARG A 607 -44.44 2.74 -33.09
CA ARG A 607 -43.93 2.51 -34.45
C ARG A 607 -44.14 1.08 -34.94
N ASP A 608 -44.14 0.13 -34.02
CA ASP A 608 -44.40 -1.30 -34.27
C ASP A 608 -45.83 -1.55 -34.74
N ILE A 609 -46.80 -0.78 -34.24
CA ILE A 609 -48.19 -0.85 -34.70
C ILE A 609 -48.34 -0.11 -36.03
N LEU A 610 -47.75 1.08 -36.15
CA LEU A 610 -47.80 1.89 -37.38
C LEU A 610 -47.29 1.15 -38.61
N GLY A 611 -46.20 0.38 -38.46
CA GLY A 611 -45.61 -0.38 -39.57
C GLY A 611 -46.57 -1.39 -40.22
N PHE A 612 -47.60 -1.84 -39.50
CA PHE A 612 -48.61 -2.75 -40.03
C PHE A 612 -49.84 -2.05 -40.63
N LEU A 613 -50.01 -0.74 -40.40
CA LEU A 613 -51.14 0.06 -40.90
C LEU A 613 -50.77 0.90 -42.14
N GLY A 614 -49.56 0.72 -42.68
CA GLY A 614 -49.03 1.45 -43.83
C GLY A 614 -48.71 2.91 -43.53
N GLY A 615 -48.27 3.21 -42.30
CA GLY A 615 -48.11 4.57 -41.76
C GLY A 615 -46.69 5.02 -41.47
#